data_AF-A0A966UF10-F1
#
_entry.id   AF-A0A966UF10-F1
#
_cell.length_a   1.000
_cell.length_b   1.000
_cell.length_c   1.000
_cell.angle_alpha   90.00
_cell.angle_beta   90.00
_cell.angle_gamma   90.00
#
_symmetry.space_group_name_H-M   'P 1'
#
loop_
_entity.id
_entity.type
_entity.pdbx_description
1 polymer ?
#
loop_
_entity_poly.entity_id
_entity_poly.type
_entity_poly.pdbx_seq_one_letter_code
_entity_poly.pdbx_strand_id
1 'polypeptide(L)'
;MIAVQEACARIGSATSQGLVKVTSRVYSKGILYAVVALVVIANVINIGADFAAVGASLNLLIPLPIPVLSTIFMVLVLGLEILVGYHTYAKFLKILALSLISYVIVALMVTNNWIAVFKATFIPQLQWNSAYWYVIVAVLGTTISPYMFFWQAAEEVEESNYAKNHDKEPRT
;
A
#
# COMPACT_ATOMS: atom_id res chain seq x y z
N MET A 1 7.08 10.84 1.23
CA MET A 1 6.39 9.86 2.08
C MET A 1 6.80 9.99 3.55
N ILE A 2 8.09 9.93 3.89
CA ILE A 2 8.59 9.99 5.29
C ILE A 2 8.00 11.16 6.08
N ALA A 3 8.09 12.39 5.58
CA ALA A 3 7.55 13.56 6.29
C ALA A 3 6.03 13.47 6.56
N VAL A 4 5.27 12.87 5.64
CA VAL A 4 3.81 12.74 5.79
C VAL A 4 3.48 11.62 6.78
N GLN A 5 4.15 10.48 6.69
CA GLN A 5 3.96 9.38 7.65
C GLN A 5 4.39 9.78 9.05
N GLU A 6 5.49 10.52 9.18
CA GLU A 6 5.98 11.04 10.46
C GLU A 6 4.99 12.03 11.08
N ALA A 7 4.40 12.93 10.28
CA ALA A 7 3.32 13.80 10.74
C ALA A 7 2.09 12.99 11.20
N CYS A 8 1.70 11.94 10.47
CA CYS A 8 0.59 11.07 10.87
C CYS A 8 0.88 10.32 12.18
N ALA A 9 2.10 9.80 12.35
CA ALA A 9 2.56 9.15 13.58
C ALA A 9 2.57 10.14 14.76
N ARG A 10 3.06 11.36 14.57
CA ARG A 10 2.99 12.42 15.59
C ARG A 10 1.55 12.76 15.99
N ILE A 11 0.62 12.81 15.04
CA ILE A 11 -0.79 13.05 15.34
C ILE A 11 -1.36 11.88 16.14
N GLY A 12 -1.11 10.64 15.73
CA GLY A 12 -1.57 9.44 16.44
C GLY A 12 -1.06 9.37 17.88
N SER A 13 0.25 9.53 18.06
CA SER A 13 0.89 9.52 19.39
C SER A 13 0.41 10.67 20.28
N ALA A 14 0.37 11.91 19.78
CA ALA A 14 -0.01 13.08 20.58
C ALA A 14 -1.50 13.10 20.95
N THR A 15 -2.38 12.59 20.08
CA THR A 15 -3.83 12.62 20.32
C THR A 15 -4.37 11.34 20.95
N SER A 16 -3.59 10.24 20.92
CA SER A 16 -4.04 8.88 21.25
C SER A 16 -5.31 8.47 20.48
N GLN A 17 -5.48 9.01 19.27
CA GLN A 17 -6.66 8.83 18.43
C GLN A 17 -6.27 8.66 16.96
N GLY A 18 -6.91 7.72 16.27
CA GLY A 18 -6.74 7.56 14.83
C GLY A 18 -7.27 8.77 14.04
N LEU A 19 -6.78 8.91 12.81
CA LEU A 19 -7.00 10.11 11.99
C LEU A 19 -8.49 10.42 11.75
N VAL A 20 -9.35 9.40 11.58
CA VAL A 20 -10.82 9.57 11.45
C VAL A 20 -11.40 10.32 12.64
N LYS A 21 -10.99 9.94 13.86
CA LYS A 21 -11.53 10.52 15.10
C LYS A 21 -11.03 11.96 15.27
N VAL A 22 -9.76 12.22 14.96
CA VAL A 22 -9.18 13.56 14.96
C VAL A 22 -9.90 14.47 13.95
N THR A 23 -10.11 14.01 12.72
CA THR A 23 -10.83 14.77 11.69
C THR A 23 -12.27 15.08 12.13
N SER A 24 -12.96 14.13 12.76
CA SER A 24 -14.34 14.33 13.25
C SER A 24 -14.47 15.37 14.36
N ARG A 25 -13.38 15.67 15.08
CA ARG A 25 -13.34 16.67 16.15
C ARG A 25 -13.02 18.07 15.64
N VAL A 26 -12.15 18.16 14.62
CA VAL A 26 -11.65 19.44 14.10
C VAL A 26 -12.49 19.96 12.93
N TYR A 27 -13.05 19.06 12.12
CA TYR A 27 -13.77 19.40 10.89
C TYR A 27 -15.24 19.00 10.93
N SER A 28 -16.04 19.57 10.03
CA SER A 28 -17.45 19.24 9.88
C SER A 28 -17.65 17.79 9.40
N LYS A 29 -18.84 17.22 9.70
CA LYS A 29 -19.20 15.86 9.26
C LYS A 29 -19.12 15.68 7.75
N GLY A 30 -19.40 16.72 6.97
CA GLY A 30 -19.30 16.68 5.50
C GLY A 30 -17.88 16.41 5.01
N ILE A 31 -16.87 17.08 5.60
CA ILE A 31 -15.46 16.86 5.26
C ILE A 31 -15.03 15.45 5.67
N LEU A 32 -15.45 14.99 6.86
CA LEU A 32 -15.16 13.63 7.31
C LEU A 32 -15.66 12.58 6.31
N TYR A 33 -16.94 12.66 5.92
CA TYR A 33 -17.51 11.70 4.97
C TYR A 33 -16.83 11.79 3.60
N ALA A 34 -16.52 12.99 3.11
CA ALA A 34 -15.83 13.16 1.83
C ALA A 34 -14.44 12.51 1.84
N VAL A 35 -13.64 12.72 2.88
CA VAL A 35 -12.30 12.13 3.00
C VAL A 35 -12.37 10.62 3.13
N VAL A 36 -13.26 10.10 3.98
CA VAL A 36 -13.42 8.65 4.16
C VAL A 36 -13.90 8.00 2.85
N ALA A 37 -14.88 8.59 2.16
CA ALA A 37 -15.37 8.08 0.88
C ALA A 37 -14.26 8.06 -0.18
N LEU A 38 -13.45 9.12 -0.27
CA LEU A 38 -12.32 9.19 -1.19
C LEU A 38 -11.32 8.06 -0.93
N VAL A 39 -10.94 7.83 0.33
CA VAL A 39 -10.01 6.76 0.70
C VAL A 39 -10.59 5.38 0.39
N VAL A 40 -11.86 5.15 0.71
CA VAL A 40 -12.53 3.87 0.42
C VAL A 40 -12.57 3.60 -1.07
N ILE A 41 -13.00 4.57 -1.88
CA ILE A 41 -13.07 4.42 -3.34
C ILE A 41 -11.67 4.17 -3.92
N ALA A 42 -10.67 4.96 -3.51
CA ALA A 42 -9.30 4.81 -3.98
C ALA A 42 -8.73 3.41 -3.66
N ASN A 43 -8.97 2.91 -2.44
CA ASN A 43 -8.49 1.59 -2.03
C ASN A 43 -9.20 0.45 -2.77
N VAL A 44 -10.51 0.56 -2.98
CA VAL A 44 -11.28 -0.45 -3.74
C VAL A 44 -10.76 -0.55 -5.17
N ILE A 45 -10.50 0.60 -5.81
CA ILE A 45 -9.90 0.63 -7.15
C ILE A 45 -8.49 0.01 -7.13
N ASN A 46 -7.68 0.32 -6.11
CA ASN A 46 -6.32 -0.19 -6.00
C ASN A 46 -6.30 -1.72 -5.88
N ILE A 47 -7.12 -2.28 -4.98
CA ILE A 47 -7.27 -3.74 -4.81
C ILE A 47 -7.76 -4.39 -6.12
N GLY A 48 -8.71 -3.77 -6.81
CA GLY A 48 -9.20 -4.26 -8.10
C GLY A 48 -8.11 -4.27 -9.17
N ALA A 49 -7.27 -3.24 -9.22
CA ALA A 49 -6.14 -3.15 -10.14
C ALA A 49 -5.08 -4.24 -9.85
N ASP A 50 -4.81 -4.53 -8.58
CA ASP A 50 -3.89 -5.60 -8.18
C ASP A 50 -4.39 -6.98 -8.65
N PHE A 51 -5.69 -7.29 -8.47
CA PHE A 51 -6.27 -8.53 -8.98
C PHE A 51 -6.27 -8.61 -10.50
N ALA A 52 -6.50 -7.49 -11.19
CA ALA A 52 -6.39 -7.41 -12.64
C ALA A 52 -4.95 -7.71 -13.12
N ALA A 53 -3.95 -7.15 -12.43
CA ALA A 53 -2.54 -7.39 -12.73
C ALA A 53 -2.12 -8.84 -12.51
N VAL A 54 -2.60 -9.49 -11.44
CA VAL A 54 -2.36 -10.92 -11.22
C VAL A 54 -3.02 -11.77 -12.30
N GLY A 55 -4.27 -11.48 -12.67
CA GLY A 55 -4.96 -12.19 -13.75
C GLY A 55 -4.23 -12.07 -15.10
N ALA A 56 -3.70 -10.88 -15.41
CA ALA A 56 -2.87 -10.65 -16.60
C ALA A 56 -1.55 -11.44 -16.53
N SER A 57 -0.94 -11.52 -15.35
CA SER A 57 0.30 -12.28 -15.13
C SER A 57 0.05 -13.79 -15.25
N LEU A 58 -1.07 -14.30 -14.72
CA LEU A 58 -1.49 -15.71 -14.85
C LEU A 58 -1.84 -16.07 -16.29
N ASN A 59 -2.38 -15.13 -17.07
CA ASN A 59 -2.70 -15.35 -18.48
C ASN A 59 -1.46 -15.67 -19.32
N LEU A 60 -0.27 -15.23 -18.89
CA LEU A 60 1.00 -15.59 -19.53
C LEU A 60 1.34 -17.08 -19.38
N LEU A 61 0.79 -17.75 -18.36
CA LEU A 61 1.03 -19.17 -18.07
C LEU A 61 -0.13 -20.05 -18.49
N ILE A 62 -1.36 -19.56 -18.32
CA ILE A 62 -2.60 -20.30 -18.56
C ILE A 62 -3.45 -19.50 -19.56
N PRO A 63 -3.80 -20.05 -20.73
CA PRO A 63 -4.53 -19.34 -21.77
C PRO A 63 -6.04 -19.22 -21.45
N LEU A 64 -6.37 -18.61 -20.30
CA LEU A 64 -7.73 -18.31 -19.87
C LEU A 64 -7.98 -16.79 -19.87
N PRO A 65 -9.22 -16.32 -20.07
CA PRO A 65 -9.52 -14.90 -20.06
C PRO A 65 -9.11 -14.20 -18.76
N ILE A 66 -8.51 -13.01 -18.86
CA ILE A 66 -8.03 -12.23 -17.72
C ILE A 66 -9.12 -12.03 -16.64
N PRO A 67 -10.38 -11.64 -16.96
CA PRO A 67 -11.40 -11.43 -15.93
C PRO A 67 -11.72 -12.70 -15.12
N VAL A 68 -11.65 -13.87 -15.77
CA VAL A 68 -11.89 -15.17 -15.13
C VAL A 68 -10.74 -15.49 -14.17
N LEU A 69 -9.49 -15.35 -14.64
CA LEU A 69 -8.30 -15.57 -13.81
C LEU A 69 -8.25 -14.62 -12.61
N SER A 70 -8.53 -13.33 -12.82
CA SER A 70 -8.60 -12.33 -11.75
C SER A 70 -9.66 -12.67 -10.70
N THR A 71 -10.84 -13.12 -11.13
CA THR A 71 -11.94 -13.46 -10.22
C THR A 71 -11.62 -14.73 -9.42
N ILE A 72 -11.07 -15.76 -10.06
CA ILE A 72 -10.62 -16.98 -9.36
C ILE A 72 -9.57 -16.64 -8.31
N PHE A 73 -8.57 -15.83 -8.67
CA PHE A 73 -7.52 -15.42 -7.75
C PHE A 73 -8.06 -14.56 -6.59
N MET A 74 -8.98 -13.62 -6.87
CA MET A 74 -9.65 -12.82 -5.84
C MET A 74 -10.40 -13.70 -4.84
N VAL A 75 -11.22 -14.66 -5.31
CA VAL A 75 -11.97 -15.58 -4.43
C VAL A 75 -11.02 -16.44 -3.59
N LEU A 76 -9.92 -16.89 -4.18
CA LEU A 76 -8.88 -17.66 -3.49
C LEU A 76 -8.24 -16.82 -2.37
N VAL A 77 -7.82 -15.59 -2.65
CA VAL A 77 -7.19 -14.71 -1.65
C VAL A 77 -8.18 -14.37 -0.54
N LEU A 78 -9.42 -14.01 -0.87
CA LEU A 78 -10.46 -13.76 0.13
C LEU A 78 -10.72 -15.01 1.00
N GLY A 79 -10.75 -16.19 0.40
CA GLY A 79 -10.87 -17.45 1.12
C GLY A 79 -9.70 -17.68 2.08
N LEU A 80 -8.47 -17.42 1.63
CA LEU A 80 -7.28 -17.52 2.48
C LEU A 80 -7.31 -16.53 3.65
N GLU A 81 -7.72 -15.28 3.42
CA GLU A 81 -7.80 -14.26 4.47
C GLU A 81 -8.80 -14.61 5.57
N ILE A 82 -9.91 -15.28 5.22
CA ILE A 82 -10.93 -15.68 6.19
C ILE A 82 -10.54 -16.97 6.93
N LEU A 83 -9.92 -17.92 6.23
CA LEU A 83 -9.65 -19.26 6.77
C LEU A 83 -8.29 -19.39 7.47
N VAL A 84 -7.30 -18.56 7.11
CA VAL A 84 -5.93 -18.64 7.62
C VAL A 84 -5.70 -17.57 8.69
N GLY A 85 -5.23 -17.98 9.86
CA GLY A 85 -4.89 -17.05 10.93
C GLY A 85 -3.83 -16.03 10.50
N TYR A 86 -4.00 -14.78 10.95
CA TYR A 86 -3.16 -13.63 10.58
C TYR A 86 -1.65 -13.91 10.62
N HIS A 87 -1.16 -14.49 11.72
CA HIS A 87 0.28 -14.78 11.89
C HIS A 87 0.84 -15.74 10.85
N THR A 88 0.04 -16.71 10.42
CA THR A 88 0.42 -17.67 9.38
C THR A 88 0.37 -17.00 8.02
N TYR A 89 -0.70 -16.26 7.73
CA TYR A 89 -0.85 -15.52 6.48
C TYR A 89 0.29 -14.51 6.26
N ALA A 90 0.64 -13.73 7.29
CA ALA A 90 1.73 -12.76 7.25
C ALA A 90 3.10 -13.42 6.97
N LYS A 91 3.36 -14.64 7.46
CA LYS A 91 4.59 -15.39 7.14
C LYS A 91 4.65 -15.75 5.66
N PHE A 92 3.54 -16.21 5.08
CA PHE A 92 3.46 -16.50 3.64
C PHE A 92 3.68 -15.25 2.80
N LEU A 93 3.06 -14.13 3.16
CA LEU A 93 3.25 -12.85 2.47
C LEU A 93 4.71 -12.37 2.51
N LYS A 94 5.40 -12.54 3.64
CA LYS A 94 6.84 -12.20 3.74
C LYS A 94 7.71 -13.03 2.78
N ILE A 95 7.42 -14.32 2.65
CA ILE A 95 8.13 -15.18 1.69
C ILE A 95 7.80 -14.76 0.26
N LEU A 96 6.53 -14.48 -0.04
CA LEU A 96 6.12 -14.02 -1.37
C LEU A 96 6.77 -12.67 -1.72
N ALA A 97 6.98 -11.78 -0.75
CA ALA A 97 7.68 -10.52 -0.98
C ALA A 97 9.13 -10.72 -1.46
N LEU A 98 9.79 -11.84 -1.12
CA LEU A 98 11.12 -12.15 -1.67
C LEU A 98 11.08 -12.35 -3.19
N SER A 99 9.93 -12.70 -3.78
CA SER A 99 9.80 -12.78 -5.24
C SER A 99 10.06 -11.43 -5.92
N LEU A 100 9.87 -10.30 -5.22
CA LEU A 100 10.17 -8.97 -5.76
C LEU A 100 11.65 -8.77 -6.08
N ILE A 101 12.56 -9.58 -5.52
CA ILE A 101 13.97 -9.60 -5.89
C ILE A 101 14.14 -9.94 -7.39
N SER A 102 13.18 -10.65 -7.99
CA SER A 102 13.15 -10.91 -9.44
C SER A 102 13.23 -9.62 -10.26
N TYR A 103 12.59 -8.52 -9.83
CA TYR A 103 12.68 -7.24 -10.53
C TYR A 103 14.10 -6.70 -10.59
N VAL A 104 14.88 -6.86 -9.52
CA VAL A 104 16.29 -6.45 -9.48
C VAL A 104 17.12 -7.30 -10.43
N ILE A 105 16.89 -8.62 -10.43
CA ILE A 105 17.58 -9.55 -11.32
C ILE A 105 17.29 -9.21 -12.79
N VAL A 106 16.02 -9.02 -13.14
CA VAL A 106 15.61 -8.65 -14.51
C VAL A 106 16.21 -7.30 -14.91
N ALA A 107 16.19 -6.31 -14.02
CA ALA A 107 16.81 -5.01 -14.27
C ALA A 107 18.31 -5.13 -14.56
N LEU A 108 19.04 -5.99 -13.82
CA LEU A 108 20.46 -6.25 -14.05
C LEU A 108 20.74 -6.96 -15.38
N MET A 109 19.87 -7.89 -15.78
CA MET A 109 20.02 -8.66 -17.03
C MET A 109 19.70 -7.84 -18.27
N VAL A 110 18.69 -6.97 -18.22
CA VAL A 110 18.19 -6.20 -19.39
C VAL A 110 18.92 -4.86 -19.54
N THR A 111 19.52 -4.31 -18.48
CA THR A 111 20.18 -3.00 -18.54
C THR A 111 21.62 -3.12 -19.05
N ASN A 112 21.87 -2.69 -20.29
CA ASN A 112 23.21 -2.67 -20.87
C ASN A 112 23.98 -1.35 -20.62
N ASN A 113 23.30 -0.24 -20.30
CA ASN A 113 23.92 1.08 -20.16
C ASN A 113 23.66 1.72 -18.79
N TRP A 114 24.47 1.33 -17.81
CA TRP A 114 24.41 1.84 -16.44
C TRP A 114 24.68 3.33 -16.31
N ILE A 115 25.48 3.90 -17.20
CA ILE A 115 25.78 5.34 -17.20
C ILE A 115 24.52 6.14 -17.52
N ALA A 116 23.74 5.69 -18.50
CA ALA A 116 22.47 6.32 -18.86
C ALA A 116 21.46 6.24 -17.70
N VAL A 117 21.35 5.08 -17.05
CA VAL A 117 20.48 4.91 -15.87
C VAL A 117 20.91 5.86 -14.75
N PHE A 118 22.20 5.87 -14.40
CA PHE A 118 22.72 6.74 -13.35
C PHE A 118 22.47 8.22 -13.64
N LYS A 119 22.68 8.66 -14.89
CA LYS A 119 22.36 10.04 -15.31
C LYS A 119 20.87 10.33 -15.19
N ALA A 120 20.01 9.44 -15.65
CA ALA A 120 18.55 9.61 -15.62
C ALA A 120 17.98 9.58 -14.19
N THR A 121 18.64 8.90 -13.23
CA THR A 121 18.25 8.90 -11.81
C THR A 121 18.35 10.30 -11.19
N PHE A 122 19.35 11.10 -11.58
CA PHE A 122 19.57 12.43 -11.00
C PHE A 122 19.14 13.59 -11.91
N ILE A 123 19.10 13.37 -13.22
CA ILE A 123 18.74 14.40 -14.21
C ILE A 123 17.40 14.00 -14.83
N PRO A 124 16.28 14.57 -14.35
CA PRO A 124 14.97 14.24 -14.88
C PRO A 124 14.82 14.78 -16.30
N GLN A 125 14.50 13.89 -17.23
CA GLN A 125 14.13 14.27 -18.59
C GLN A 125 12.62 14.49 -18.65
N LEU A 126 12.20 15.74 -18.44
CA LEU A 126 10.78 16.09 -18.53
C LEU A 126 10.32 15.99 -19.99
N GLN A 127 9.24 15.24 -20.21
CA GLN A 127 8.56 15.19 -21.50
C GLN A 127 7.16 15.78 -21.34
N TRP A 128 6.81 16.77 -22.16
CA TRP A 128 5.52 17.43 -22.08
C TRP A 128 4.45 16.69 -22.90
N ASN A 129 4.19 15.44 -22.52
CA ASN A 129 3.17 14.61 -23.15
C ASN A 129 2.27 13.96 -22.09
N SER A 130 1.06 13.59 -22.49
CA SER A 130 0.10 13.01 -21.56
C SER A 130 0.60 11.72 -20.94
N ALA A 131 1.27 10.83 -21.70
CA ALA A 131 1.77 9.56 -21.20
C ALA A 131 2.79 9.73 -20.05
N TYR A 132 3.69 10.70 -20.16
CA TYR A 132 4.66 11.06 -19.13
C TYR A 132 3.95 11.45 -17.84
N TRP A 133 2.97 12.37 -17.93
CA TRP A 133 2.20 12.79 -16.77
C TRP A 133 1.35 11.68 -16.17
N TYR A 134 0.77 10.79 -17.00
CA TYR A 134 0.05 9.61 -16.52
C TYR A 134 0.96 8.69 -15.70
N VAL A 135 2.17 8.39 -16.18
CA VAL A 135 3.13 7.54 -15.45
C VAL A 135 3.58 8.22 -14.16
N ILE A 136 3.87 9.52 -14.17
CA ILE A 136 4.24 10.27 -12.96
C ILE A 136 3.13 10.20 -11.91
N VAL A 137 1.87 10.44 -12.29
CA VAL A 137 0.73 10.35 -11.38
C VAL A 137 0.54 8.92 -10.88
N ALA A 138 0.69 7.91 -11.74
CA ALA A 138 0.57 6.50 -11.36
C ALA A 138 1.62 6.09 -10.32
N VAL A 139 2.90 6.44 -10.55
CA VAL A 139 4.01 6.12 -9.64
C VAL A 139 3.85 6.85 -8.30
N LEU A 140 3.49 8.14 -8.33
CA LEU A 140 3.27 8.90 -7.10
C LEU A 140 2.05 8.40 -6.32
N GLY A 141 0.98 8.03 -7.03
CA GLY A 141 -0.25 7.51 -6.45
C GLY A 141 -0.03 6.19 -5.71
N THR A 142 0.72 5.24 -6.30
CA THR A 142 1.05 3.98 -5.62
C THR A 142 2.05 4.18 -4.48
N THR A 143 2.97 5.15 -4.60
CA THR A 143 3.97 5.46 -3.56
C THR A 143 3.36 6.14 -2.33
N ILE A 144 2.38 7.02 -2.51
CA ILE A 144 1.79 7.83 -1.44
C ILE A 144 0.31 7.46 -1.30
N SER A 145 0.06 6.18 -1.03
CA SER A 145 -1.29 5.66 -0.93
C SER A 145 -2.03 6.27 0.29
N PRO A 146 -3.17 6.95 0.10
CA PRO A 146 -3.84 7.70 1.18
C PRO A 146 -4.22 6.87 2.42
N TYR A 147 -4.48 5.58 2.26
CA TYR A 147 -4.81 4.70 3.38
C TYR A 147 -3.66 4.57 4.39
N MET A 148 -2.40 4.69 3.94
CA MET A 148 -1.24 4.61 4.81
C MET A 148 -1.24 5.70 5.88
N PHE A 149 -1.88 6.85 5.62
CA PHE A 149 -1.99 7.92 6.61
C PHE A 149 -2.92 7.54 7.76
N PHE A 150 -4.06 6.92 7.42
CA PHE A 150 -5.04 6.42 8.39
C PHE A 150 -4.49 5.23 9.16
N TRP A 151 -3.83 4.31 8.46
CA TRP A 151 -3.19 3.14 9.05
C TRP A 151 -2.07 3.54 10.00
N GLN A 152 -1.11 4.37 9.57
CA GLN A 152 0.01 4.81 10.42
C GLN A 152 -0.46 5.47 11.72
N ALA A 153 -1.46 6.36 11.63
CA ALA A 153 -1.99 7.02 12.82
C ALA A 153 -2.78 6.07 13.74
N ALA A 154 -3.39 5.02 13.19
CA ALA A 154 -4.10 4.01 13.97
C ALA A 154 -3.12 3.04 14.65
N GLU A 155 -2.10 2.58 13.93
CA GLU A 155 -1.04 1.68 14.44
C GLU A 155 -0.31 2.30 15.64
N GLU A 156 0.08 3.57 15.54
CA GLU A 156 0.74 4.28 16.64
C GLU A 156 -0.11 4.33 17.92
N VAL A 157 -1.43 4.44 17.76
CA VAL A 157 -2.36 4.45 18.89
C VAL A 157 -2.50 3.05 19.49
N GLU A 158 -2.53 2.02 18.64
CA GLU A 158 -2.57 0.62 19.07
C GLU A 158 -1.30 0.23 19.84
N GLU A 159 -0.12 0.54 19.31
CA GLU A 159 1.17 0.31 19.99
C GLU A 159 1.26 1.07 21.32
N SER A 160 0.83 2.35 21.36
CA SER A 160 0.82 3.14 22.61
C SER A 160 -0.09 2.52 23.67
N ASN A 161 -1.26 2.00 23.27
CA ASN A 161 -2.18 1.33 24.17
C ASN A 161 -1.65 -0.01 24.64
N TYR A 162 -1.01 -0.77 23.76
CA TYR A 162 -0.34 -2.03 24.08
C TYR A 162 0.77 -1.82 25.13
N ALA A 163 1.65 -0.83 24.93
CA ALA A 163 2.70 -0.49 25.88
C ALA A 163 2.15 -0.10 27.26
N LYS A 164 1.09 0.73 27.31
CA LYS A 164 0.42 1.11 28.56
C LYS A 164 -0.21 -0.06 29.31
N ASN A 165 -0.66 -1.09 28.58
CA ASN A 165 -1.28 -2.26 29.19
C ASN A 165 -0.23 -3.26 29.67
N HIS A 166 0.88 -3.42 28.97
CA HIS A 166 1.99 -4.29 29.41
C HIS A 166 2.81 -3.72 30.58
N ASP A 167 2.99 -2.40 30.68
CA ASP A 167 3.64 -1.79 31.86
C ASP A 167 2.79 -1.87 33.14
N LYS A 168 1.51 -2.27 33.04
CA LYS A 168 0.61 -2.48 34.19
C LYS A 168 0.58 -3.93 34.68
N GLU A 169 1.15 -4.88 33.94
CA GLU A 169 1.30 -6.25 34.44
C GLU A 169 2.49 -6.29 35.42
N PRO A 170 2.29 -6.71 36.68
CA PRO A 170 3.41 -6.91 37.59
C PRO A 170 4.35 -7.92 36.93
N ARG A 171 5.64 -7.58 36.84
CA ARG A 171 6.70 -8.52 36.48
C ARG A 171 6.73 -9.62 37.54
N THR A 172 5.95 -10.69 37.34
CA THR A 172 5.99 -11.92 38.13
C THR A 172 7.11 -12.81 37.66
#